data_AF-A0A2N5XHQ3-F1
#
_entry.id   AF-A0A2N5XHQ3-F1
#
_cell.length_a   1.000
_cell.length_b   1.000
_cell.length_c   1.000
_cell.angle_alpha   90.00
_cell.angle_beta   90.00
_cell.angle_gamma   90.00
#
_symmetry.space_group_name_H-M   'P 1'
#
loop_
_entity.id
_entity.type
_entity.pdbx_description
1 polymer ?
#
loop_
_entity_poly.entity_id
_entity_poly.type
_entity_poly.pdbx_seq_one_letter_code
_entity_poly.pdbx_strand_id
1 'polypeptide(L)'
;EAAPAVPVGGAHPWTPPGAGQGAVHRFTLVNDAFREGSPGRTTPPAGALTENAYLDFVRDSVAESRPLGFVVNAIVRWDGLANGGLQRFLDTVGAGLHGFDRRVAVVIGVNGPDSALAAIQAAMRTELGNARFAHPVALVHVPYNATGGSFQYGTVRNAVLESAVGTHLARTMMEHNLHPYFSVMDFDFHPHVVPDGRHVFQYFEETLRMPDAAALRAAGEMPEPPLRPLMMAGGYRAPDLTAAGARSELIAEANARIAKDAKAAADAAAAKEAAASGKGKGKGKAAAGPSPVPDAAASGTGKGKGAKGKGAAGPKAAPTIAPAELPGLLRRIEHDMNARTRLAAVHPQLPYIPEPNLFVDAAATMLSREGGDALRFGGGAGEFATLGNRLNQLNAWEMNRRLPLPAFTGTADEARDLLGRAAASLRPGGVRIPAHELPAAQDAIRQLADALDGPRPAL
;
A
#
# COMPACT_ATOMS: atom_id res chain seq x y z
N GLU A 1 -19.58 21.92 28.39
CA GLU A 1 -19.05 20.76 29.13
C GLU A 1 -17.70 20.43 28.51
N ALA A 2 -16.62 20.39 29.29
CA ALA A 2 -15.30 20.06 28.76
C ALA A 2 -15.32 18.59 28.32
N ALA A 3 -14.85 18.28 27.11
CA ALA A 3 -14.71 16.90 26.67
C ALA A 3 -13.82 16.15 27.68
N PRO A 4 -14.19 14.92 28.09
CA PRO A 4 -13.36 14.15 29.00
C PRO A 4 -11.96 13.98 28.39
N ALA A 5 -10.92 14.06 29.23
CA ALA A 5 -9.55 13.86 28.79
C ALA A 5 -9.43 12.50 28.09
N VAL A 6 -8.92 12.50 26.86
CA VAL A 6 -8.72 11.26 26.10
C VAL A 6 -7.61 10.46 26.80
N PRO A 7 -7.87 9.20 27.21
CA PRO A 7 -6.87 8.42 27.89
C PRO A 7 -5.74 8.06 26.91
N VAL A 8 -4.52 8.41 27.30
CA VAL A 8 -3.30 8.25 26.51
C VAL A 8 -2.45 7.14 27.13
N GLY A 9 -2.56 5.90 26.65
CA GLY A 9 -1.76 4.78 27.15
C GLY A 9 -2.46 3.43 27.06
N GLY A 10 -1.97 2.46 27.85
CA GLY A 10 -2.59 1.14 27.98
C GLY A 10 -2.18 0.13 26.89
N ALA A 11 -2.28 -1.15 27.23
CA ALA A 11 -2.00 -2.25 26.31
C ALA A 11 -2.98 -3.41 26.57
N HIS A 12 -4.05 -3.46 25.78
CA HIS A 12 -5.16 -4.38 26.01
C HIS A 12 -5.23 -5.42 24.90
N PRO A 13 -5.29 -6.72 25.23
CA PRO A 13 -5.66 -7.74 24.26
C PRO A 13 -6.98 -7.36 23.58
N TRP A 14 -7.01 -7.47 22.26
CA TRP A 14 -8.20 -7.21 21.48
C TRP A 14 -8.53 -8.39 20.58
N THR A 15 -9.81 -8.71 20.54
CA THR A 15 -10.39 -9.73 19.67
C THR A 15 -11.49 -9.07 18.83
N PRO A 16 -11.58 -9.39 17.53
CA PRO A 16 -12.63 -8.84 16.67
C PRO A 16 -14.01 -9.13 17.24
N PRO A 17 -14.93 -8.15 17.27
CA PRO A 17 -16.31 -8.42 17.65
C PRO A 17 -16.94 -9.47 16.73
N GLY A 18 -17.71 -10.39 17.30
CA GLY A 18 -18.32 -11.49 16.54
C GLY A 18 -17.35 -12.62 16.13
N ALA A 19 -16.10 -12.57 16.56
CA ALA A 19 -15.19 -13.70 16.47
C ALA A 19 -15.76 -14.91 17.24
N GLY A 20 -16.21 -15.93 16.51
CA GLY A 20 -16.65 -17.19 17.12
C GLY A 20 -15.53 -17.87 17.89
N GLN A 21 -15.88 -18.67 18.90
CA GLN A 21 -14.93 -19.53 19.59
C GLN A 21 -14.27 -20.48 18.58
N GLY A 22 -12.99 -20.26 18.25
CA GLY A 22 -12.21 -21.10 17.34
C GLY A 22 -11.59 -20.39 16.13
N ALA A 23 -11.94 -19.13 15.85
CA ALA A 23 -11.26 -18.37 14.79
C ALA A 23 -9.83 -17.99 15.23
N VAL A 24 -8.84 -18.37 14.41
CA VAL A 24 -7.42 -18.05 14.66
C VAL A 24 -7.19 -16.59 14.32
N HIS A 25 -7.23 -15.73 15.33
CA HIS A 25 -6.89 -14.33 15.19
C HIS A 25 -5.44 -14.08 15.56
N ARG A 26 -4.81 -13.14 14.83
CA ARG A 26 -3.46 -12.68 15.16
C ARG A 26 -3.48 -11.98 16.52
N PHE A 27 -2.46 -12.23 17.33
CA PHE A 27 -2.28 -11.54 18.60
C PHE A 27 -2.27 -10.03 18.36
N THR A 28 -3.23 -9.34 18.95
CA THR A 28 -3.47 -7.91 18.75
C THR A 28 -3.57 -7.22 20.11
N LEU A 29 -2.86 -6.11 20.27
CA LEU A 29 -2.98 -5.21 21.41
C LEU A 29 -3.48 -3.85 20.94
N VAL A 30 -4.31 -3.20 21.76
CA VAL A 30 -4.82 -1.85 21.50
C VAL A 30 -4.61 -0.93 22.71
N ASN A 31 -4.51 0.37 22.48
CA ASN A 31 -4.40 1.38 23.53
C ASN A 31 -5.78 1.77 24.12
N ASP A 32 -5.78 2.59 25.16
CA ASP A 32 -6.97 3.10 25.84
C ASP A 32 -7.85 3.93 24.90
N ALA A 33 -7.26 4.80 24.07
CA ALA A 33 -8.01 5.60 23.09
C ALA A 33 -8.80 4.73 22.11
N PHE A 34 -8.25 3.57 21.71
CA PHE A 34 -9.00 2.57 20.96
C PHE A 34 -10.11 1.96 21.82
N ARG A 35 -9.76 1.38 22.98
CA ARG A 35 -10.69 0.59 23.82
C ARG A 35 -11.87 1.41 24.33
N GLU A 36 -11.62 2.64 24.76
CA GLU A 36 -12.58 3.50 25.44
C GLU A 36 -13.27 4.48 24.50
N GLY A 37 -12.67 4.73 23.34
CA GLY A 37 -13.25 5.53 22.28
C GLY A 37 -14.29 4.79 21.45
N SER A 38 -14.81 5.47 20.44
CA SER A 38 -15.78 4.91 19.49
C SER A 38 -15.30 3.62 18.81
N PRO A 39 -14.03 3.50 18.39
CA PRO A 39 -13.53 2.25 17.80
C PRO A 39 -13.77 1.03 18.68
N GLY A 40 -13.35 1.02 19.93
CA GLY A 40 -13.48 -0.15 20.80
C GLY A 40 -14.91 -0.44 21.28
N ARG A 41 -15.80 0.56 21.24
CA ARG A 41 -17.19 0.44 21.70
C ARG A 41 -18.22 0.20 20.58
N THR A 42 -17.80 0.32 19.32
CA THR A 42 -18.64 0.03 18.16
C THR A 42 -18.51 -1.44 17.76
N THR A 43 -19.55 -1.93 17.09
CA THR A 43 -19.61 -3.29 16.55
C THR A 43 -19.96 -3.21 15.07
N PRO A 44 -19.10 -2.59 14.24
CA PRO A 44 -19.40 -2.43 12.83
C PRO A 44 -19.61 -3.78 12.13
N PRO A 45 -20.35 -3.80 11.01
CA PRO A 45 -20.53 -5.00 10.21
C PRO A 45 -19.18 -5.67 9.89
N ALA A 46 -19.04 -6.92 10.33
CA ALA A 46 -17.86 -7.71 10.06
C ALA A 46 -17.83 -8.20 8.60
N GLY A 47 -16.63 -8.40 8.07
CA GLY A 47 -16.40 -9.01 6.76
C GLY A 47 -16.31 -8.02 5.59
N ALA A 48 -16.21 -8.59 4.39
CA ALA A 48 -16.03 -7.84 3.16
C ALA A 48 -17.27 -7.04 2.77
N LEU A 49 -17.08 -5.95 2.03
CA LEU A 49 -18.15 -5.22 1.36
C LEU A 49 -18.63 -6.02 0.14
N THR A 50 -19.95 -6.11 -0.02
CA THR A 50 -20.54 -6.50 -1.31
C THR A 50 -20.35 -5.37 -2.33
N GLU A 51 -20.50 -5.67 -3.62
CA GLU A 51 -20.41 -4.66 -4.68
C GLU A 51 -21.35 -3.47 -4.45
N ASN A 52 -22.63 -3.75 -4.15
CA ASN A 52 -23.61 -2.69 -3.91
C ASN A 52 -23.28 -1.87 -2.67
N ALA A 53 -22.93 -2.53 -1.56
CA ALA A 53 -22.57 -1.81 -0.33
C ALA A 53 -21.35 -0.90 -0.51
N TYR A 54 -20.38 -1.32 -1.33
CA TYR A 54 -19.24 -0.49 -1.69
C TYR A 54 -19.64 0.71 -2.57
N LEU A 55 -20.41 0.47 -3.64
CA LEU A 55 -20.82 1.53 -4.57
C LEU A 55 -21.73 2.56 -3.89
N ASP A 56 -22.66 2.10 -3.07
CA ASP A 56 -23.53 2.96 -2.26
C ASP A 56 -22.69 3.79 -1.29
N PHE A 57 -21.75 3.17 -0.58
CA PHE A 57 -20.85 3.90 0.32
C PHE A 57 -20.06 5.00 -0.39
N VAL A 58 -19.43 4.69 -1.54
CA VAL A 58 -18.62 5.70 -2.25
C VAL A 58 -19.51 6.83 -2.77
N ARG A 59 -20.68 6.50 -3.34
CA ARG A 59 -21.65 7.51 -3.79
C ARG A 59 -22.07 8.41 -2.64
N ASP A 60 -22.57 7.84 -1.55
CA ASP A 60 -23.08 8.59 -0.41
C ASP A 60 -21.96 9.42 0.23
N SER A 61 -20.75 8.86 0.32
CA SER A 61 -19.59 9.58 0.83
C SER A 61 -19.21 10.80 0.01
N VAL A 62 -19.41 10.74 -1.30
CA VAL A 62 -19.15 11.85 -2.22
C VAL A 62 -20.29 12.87 -2.12
N ALA A 63 -21.54 12.43 -2.22
CA ALA A 63 -22.73 13.28 -2.17
C ALA A 63 -22.82 14.07 -0.85
N GLU A 64 -22.50 13.44 0.27
CA GLU A 64 -22.51 14.08 1.60
C GLU A 64 -21.22 14.86 1.91
N SER A 65 -20.24 14.85 0.99
CA SER A 65 -18.93 15.48 1.20
C SER A 65 -18.24 15.02 2.50
N ARG A 66 -18.30 13.71 2.79
CA ARG A 66 -17.75 13.15 4.04
C ARG A 66 -16.27 13.50 4.19
N PRO A 67 -15.82 13.98 5.37
CA PRO A 67 -14.42 14.25 5.62
C PRO A 67 -13.55 12.98 5.54
N LEU A 68 -12.27 13.13 5.20
CA LEU A 68 -11.37 11.99 5.13
C LEU A 68 -10.98 11.47 6.52
N GLY A 69 -10.88 10.15 6.67
CA GLY A 69 -10.29 9.47 7.81
C GLY A 69 -9.04 8.71 7.37
N PHE A 70 -8.07 8.53 8.26
CA PHE A 70 -6.80 7.88 7.95
C PHE A 70 -6.48 6.79 8.97
N VAL A 71 -6.31 5.56 8.49
CA VAL A 71 -5.74 4.45 9.26
C VAL A 71 -4.30 4.26 8.79
N VAL A 72 -3.35 4.74 9.59
CA VAL A 72 -1.91 4.59 9.33
C VAL A 72 -1.53 3.13 9.47
N ASN A 73 -0.99 2.54 8.41
CA ASN A 73 -0.46 1.19 8.38
C ASN A 73 1.06 1.25 8.26
N ALA A 74 1.76 0.76 9.26
CA ALA A 74 3.21 0.61 9.25
C ALA A 74 3.61 -0.83 9.57
N ILE A 75 4.83 -1.21 9.21
CA ILE A 75 5.41 -2.52 9.55
C ILE A 75 6.76 -2.32 10.21
N VAL A 76 7.03 -3.07 11.27
CA VAL A 76 8.27 -2.96 12.03
C VAL A 76 8.68 -4.30 12.60
N ARG A 77 9.99 -4.57 12.58
CA ARG A 77 10.55 -5.69 13.32
C ARG A 77 10.39 -5.41 14.81
N TRP A 78 10.07 -6.42 15.61
CA TRP A 78 9.74 -6.25 17.04
C TRP A 78 10.80 -5.50 17.86
N ASP A 79 12.08 -5.60 17.51
CA ASP A 79 13.17 -4.87 18.16
C ASP A 79 13.24 -3.39 17.78
N GLY A 80 12.63 -2.99 16.67
CA GLY A 80 12.46 -1.58 16.27
C GLY A 80 11.46 -0.82 17.12
N LEU A 81 10.60 -1.51 17.88
CA LEU A 81 9.72 -0.88 18.88
C LEU A 81 10.50 -0.40 20.11
N ALA A 82 11.60 -1.07 20.44
CA ALA A 82 12.32 -0.89 21.70
C ALA A 82 12.93 0.51 21.84
N ASN A 83 13.30 0.85 23.09
CA ASN A 83 13.96 2.13 23.43
C ASN A 83 13.11 3.36 23.03
N GLY A 84 11.79 3.25 23.13
CA GLY A 84 10.87 4.33 22.78
C GLY A 84 10.70 4.52 21.26
N GLY A 85 11.09 3.54 20.44
CA GLY A 85 10.89 3.57 18.99
C GLY A 85 9.41 3.75 18.61
N LEU A 86 8.50 3.08 19.33
CA LEU A 86 7.05 3.27 19.15
C LEU A 86 6.63 4.71 19.45
N GLN A 87 7.03 5.27 20.60
CA GLN A 87 6.65 6.64 20.95
C GLN A 87 7.15 7.63 19.90
N ARG A 88 8.41 7.49 19.47
CA ARG A 88 9.02 8.40 18.49
C ARG A 88 8.28 8.38 17.14
N PHE A 89 7.87 7.20 16.68
CA PHE A 89 7.03 7.07 15.48
C PHE A 89 5.65 7.73 15.67
N LEU A 90 5.01 7.54 16.82
CA LEU A 90 3.71 8.17 17.10
C LEU A 90 3.83 9.69 17.21
N ASP A 91 4.93 10.20 17.78
CA ASP A 91 5.22 11.63 17.86
C ASP A 91 5.35 12.24 16.45
N THR A 92 5.99 11.55 15.51
CA THR A 92 6.12 12.05 14.13
C THR A 92 4.79 12.05 13.40
N VAL A 93 3.99 10.99 13.55
CA VAL A 93 2.62 10.90 12.99
C VAL A 93 1.69 11.98 13.57
N GLY A 94 1.86 12.34 14.85
CA GLY A 94 1.05 13.37 15.50
C GLY A 94 1.57 14.80 15.33
N ALA A 95 2.83 15.00 14.92
CA ALA A 95 3.45 16.31 14.86
C ALA A 95 2.75 17.23 13.85
N GLY A 96 2.19 18.34 14.34
CA GLY A 96 1.45 19.31 13.52
C GLY A 96 0.07 18.81 13.05
N LEU A 97 -0.41 17.69 13.59
CA LEU A 97 -1.74 17.16 13.29
C LEU A 97 -2.81 17.91 14.11
N HIS A 98 -3.58 18.76 13.45
CA HIS A 98 -4.65 19.55 14.07
C HIS A 98 -5.99 19.31 13.37
N GLY A 99 -7.09 19.21 14.14
CA GLY A 99 -8.44 19.05 13.58
C GLY A 99 -8.79 17.64 13.09
N PHE A 100 -7.99 16.64 13.47
CA PHE A 100 -8.17 15.23 13.09
C PHE A 100 -8.62 14.33 14.27
N ASP A 101 -9.27 14.92 15.27
CA ASP A 101 -9.82 14.17 16.40
C ASP A 101 -10.78 13.08 15.90
N ARG A 102 -10.52 11.82 16.32
CA ARG A 102 -11.26 10.61 15.88
C ARG A 102 -11.20 10.31 14.37
N ARG A 103 -10.39 11.04 13.61
CA ARG A 103 -10.22 10.85 12.15
C ARG A 103 -8.90 10.16 11.80
N VAL A 104 -8.01 9.95 12.77
CA VAL A 104 -6.75 9.24 12.61
C VAL A 104 -6.69 8.07 13.57
N ALA A 105 -6.16 6.95 13.08
CA ALA A 105 -5.80 5.77 13.87
C ALA A 105 -4.50 5.17 13.33
N VAL A 106 -3.81 4.37 14.14
CA VAL A 106 -2.53 3.75 13.80
C VAL A 106 -2.61 2.24 14.01
N VAL A 107 -2.20 1.47 13.01
CA VAL A 107 -2.05 0.02 13.06
C VAL A 107 -0.64 -0.35 12.62
N ILE A 108 0.11 -0.99 13.51
CA ILE A 108 1.49 -1.41 13.24
C ILE A 108 1.56 -2.93 13.22
N GLY A 109 2.00 -3.47 12.09
CA GLY A 109 2.38 -4.87 11.96
C GLY A 109 3.73 -5.12 12.59
N VAL A 110 3.75 -5.90 13.67
CA VAL A 110 4.97 -6.27 14.38
C VAL A 110 5.40 -7.66 13.94
N ASN A 111 6.56 -7.75 13.28
CA ASN A 111 7.06 -9.02 12.74
C ASN A 111 8.33 -9.52 13.44
N GLY A 112 8.52 -10.83 13.43
CA GLY A 112 9.71 -11.53 13.93
C GLY A 112 9.55 -13.03 13.78
N PRO A 113 10.64 -13.82 13.85
CA PRO A 113 10.55 -15.27 13.70
C PRO A 113 9.64 -15.87 14.78
N ASP A 114 8.93 -16.96 14.44
CA ASP A 114 8.01 -17.62 15.38
C ASP A 114 8.70 -18.05 16.69
N SER A 115 10.01 -18.37 16.63
CA SER A 115 10.83 -18.67 17.82
C SER A 115 10.96 -17.49 18.80
N ALA A 116 10.70 -16.27 18.36
CA ALA A 116 10.71 -15.06 19.17
C ALA A 116 9.32 -14.61 19.62
N LEU A 117 8.25 -15.41 19.39
CA LEU A 117 6.87 -14.99 19.65
C LEU A 117 6.64 -14.41 21.04
N ALA A 118 7.19 -15.04 22.09
CA ALA A 118 7.06 -14.53 23.46
C ALA A 118 7.74 -13.16 23.64
N ALA A 119 8.93 -12.96 23.03
CA ALA A 119 9.64 -11.68 23.05
C ALA A 119 8.88 -10.60 22.26
N ILE A 120 8.31 -10.96 21.10
CA ILE A 120 7.47 -10.07 20.29
C ILE A 120 6.28 -9.59 21.12
N GLN A 121 5.54 -10.51 21.75
CA GLN A 121 4.38 -10.16 22.59
C GLN A 121 4.75 -9.32 23.80
N ALA A 122 5.90 -9.60 24.43
CA ALA A 122 6.41 -8.81 25.55
C ALA A 122 6.79 -7.38 25.12
N ALA A 123 7.48 -7.24 23.98
CA ALA A 123 7.83 -5.94 23.41
C ALA A 123 6.58 -5.13 23.06
N MET A 124 5.60 -5.74 22.37
CA MET A 124 4.32 -5.10 22.05
C MET A 124 3.61 -4.58 23.30
N ARG A 125 3.52 -5.40 24.37
CA ARG A 125 2.85 -5.01 25.61
C ARG A 125 3.57 -3.87 26.33
N THR A 126 4.90 -3.96 26.41
CA THR A 126 5.73 -2.98 27.10
C THR A 126 5.67 -1.63 26.38
N GLU A 127 5.95 -1.62 25.07
CA GLU A 127 6.04 -0.38 24.31
C GLU A 127 4.67 0.28 24.16
N LEU A 128 3.59 -0.48 23.90
CA LEU A 128 2.25 0.11 23.82
C LEU A 128 1.75 0.66 25.17
N GLY A 129 2.06 -0.03 26.28
CA GLY A 129 1.70 0.44 27.62
C GLY A 129 2.40 1.74 28.01
N ASN A 130 3.62 1.95 27.51
CA ASN A 130 4.41 3.16 27.73
C ASN A 130 4.08 4.29 26.75
N ALA A 131 3.55 3.96 25.56
CA ALA A 131 3.20 4.94 24.55
C ALA A 131 2.11 5.91 25.04
N ARG A 132 2.17 7.15 24.56
CA ARG A 132 1.24 8.24 24.81
C ARG A 132 0.83 8.81 23.47
N PHE A 133 -0.40 8.51 23.07
CA PHE A 133 -0.97 8.98 21.82
C PHE A 133 -2.47 9.13 21.98
N ALA A 134 -3.01 10.29 21.60
CA ALA A 134 -4.42 10.63 21.79
C ALA A 134 -5.35 9.89 20.81
N HIS A 135 -4.80 9.25 19.80
CA HIS A 135 -5.57 8.52 18.80
C HIS A 135 -5.50 7.00 19.04
N PRO A 136 -6.46 6.23 18.49
CA PRO A 136 -6.43 4.77 18.55
C PRO A 136 -5.13 4.21 17.97
N VAL A 137 -4.48 3.31 18.71
CA VAL A 137 -3.29 2.57 18.28
C VAL A 137 -3.53 1.08 18.45
N ALA A 138 -3.15 0.30 17.45
CA ALA A 138 -3.13 -1.16 17.50
C ALA A 138 -1.76 -1.71 17.07
N LEU A 139 -1.26 -2.69 17.81
CA LEU A 139 -0.13 -3.52 17.41
C LEU A 139 -0.64 -4.91 17.06
N VAL A 140 -0.33 -5.39 15.85
CA VAL A 140 -0.75 -6.70 15.37
C VAL A 140 0.47 -7.55 15.08
N HIS A 141 0.56 -8.74 15.67
CA HIS A 141 1.58 -9.70 15.27
C HIS A 141 1.31 -10.18 13.85
N VAL A 142 2.26 -10.00 12.94
CA VAL A 142 2.14 -10.38 11.53
C VAL A 142 3.22 -11.40 11.13
N PRO A 143 2.96 -12.26 10.12
CA PRO A 143 3.85 -13.35 9.78
C PRO A 143 5.26 -12.88 9.43
N TYR A 144 6.27 -13.62 9.88
CA TYR A 144 7.64 -13.48 9.41
C TYR A 144 7.91 -14.48 8.29
N ASN A 145 7.51 -14.12 7.07
CA ASN A 145 7.69 -14.98 5.91
C ASN A 145 9.04 -14.71 5.25
N ALA A 146 10.11 -15.32 5.79
CA ALA A 146 11.43 -15.37 5.16
C ALA A 146 11.61 -16.66 4.33
N THR A 147 10.63 -17.05 3.52
CA THR A 147 10.75 -18.22 2.64
C THR A 147 11.76 -17.89 1.53
N GLY A 148 12.88 -18.62 1.46
CA GLY A 148 13.90 -18.38 0.43
C GLY A 148 14.86 -17.22 0.69
N GLY A 149 14.91 -16.70 1.92
CA GLY A 149 15.97 -15.78 2.36
C GLY A 149 15.75 -14.29 2.11
N SER A 150 14.58 -13.88 1.59
CA SER A 150 14.20 -12.46 1.47
C SER A 150 12.89 -12.17 2.18
N PHE A 151 12.83 -11.04 2.88
CA PHE A 151 11.64 -10.55 3.55
C PHE A 151 10.58 -10.15 2.52
N GLN A 152 9.39 -10.74 2.61
CA GLN A 152 8.28 -10.49 1.67
C GLN A 152 7.44 -9.29 2.13
N TYR A 153 7.90 -8.07 1.82
CA TYR A 153 7.25 -6.82 2.22
C TYR A 153 5.75 -6.80 1.90
N GLY A 154 5.36 -7.10 0.66
CA GLY A 154 3.96 -7.07 0.24
C GLY A 154 3.07 -8.04 1.01
N THR A 155 3.58 -9.22 1.37
CA THR A 155 2.86 -10.19 2.21
C THR A 155 2.62 -9.64 3.61
N VAL A 156 3.60 -8.96 4.20
CA VAL A 156 3.47 -8.37 5.54
C VAL A 156 2.60 -7.12 5.52
N ARG A 157 2.74 -6.25 4.50
CA ARG A 157 1.85 -5.10 4.28
C ARG A 157 0.40 -5.56 4.11
N ASN A 158 0.15 -6.62 3.33
CA ASN A 158 -1.19 -7.23 3.21
C ASN A 158 -1.69 -7.77 4.55
N ALA A 159 -0.84 -8.41 5.36
CA ALA A 159 -1.26 -8.91 6.67
C ALA A 159 -1.71 -7.81 7.64
N VAL A 160 -1.16 -6.59 7.51
CA VAL A 160 -1.62 -5.40 8.26
C VAL A 160 -2.88 -4.82 7.63
N LEU A 161 -2.88 -4.65 6.30
CA LEU A 161 -4.01 -4.10 5.53
C LEU A 161 -5.30 -4.90 5.77
N GLU A 162 -5.20 -6.23 5.80
CA GLU A 162 -6.29 -7.17 6.03
C GLU A 162 -6.51 -7.49 7.51
N SER A 163 -5.76 -6.86 8.42
CA SER A 163 -5.93 -7.13 9.83
C SER A 163 -7.36 -6.80 10.25
N ALA A 164 -7.92 -7.64 11.11
CA ALA A 164 -9.28 -7.43 11.59
C ALA A 164 -9.41 -6.09 12.34
N VAL A 165 -8.35 -5.63 13.01
CA VAL A 165 -8.33 -4.32 13.69
C VAL A 165 -8.30 -3.15 12.70
N GLY A 166 -7.54 -3.25 11.60
CA GLY A 166 -7.52 -2.23 10.56
C GLY A 166 -8.87 -2.14 9.83
N THR A 167 -9.46 -3.29 9.49
CA THR A 167 -10.81 -3.38 8.92
C THR A 167 -11.85 -2.79 9.88
N HIS A 168 -11.78 -3.13 11.16
CA HIS A 168 -12.67 -2.59 12.20
C HIS A 168 -12.59 -1.07 12.27
N LEU A 169 -11.37 -0.51 12.33
CA LEU A 169 -11.16 0.94 12.35
C LEU A 169 -11.73 1.64 11.11
N ALA A 170 -11.45 1.12 9.92
CA ALA A 170 -11.99 1.67 8.68
C ALA A 170 -13.52 1.64 8.67
N ARG A 171 -14.14 0.53 9.11
CA ARG A 171 -15.60 0.42 9.22
C ARG A 171 -16.19 1.40 10.24
N THR A 172 -15.60 1.52 11.42
CA THR A 172 -16.04 2.52 12.41
C THR A 172 -15.95 3.94 11.82
N MET A 173 -14.91 4.26 11.05
CA MET A 173 -14.83 5.54 10.35
C MET A 173 -15.98 5.74 9.36
N MET A 174 -16.36 4.70 8.59
CA MET A 174 -17.52 4.76 7.69
C MET A 174 -18.83 5.03 8.44
N GLU A 175 -19.05 4.39 9.60
CA GLU A 175 -20.23 4.60 10.44
C GLU A 175 -20.30 5.99 11.08
N HIS A 176 -19.15 6.66 11.20
CA HIS A 176 -19.04 8.04 11.69
C HIS A 176 -18.99 9.07 10.57
N ASN A 177 -19.56 8.76 9.41
CA ASN A 177 -19.64 9.66 8.26
C ASN A 177 -18.26 10.15 7.78
N LEU A 178 -17.24 9.30 7.84
CA LEU A 178 -15.93 9.56 7.24
C LEU A 178 -15.72 8.73 5.97
N HIS A 179 -14.82 9.20 5.12
CA HIS A 179 -14.26 8.43 4.01
C HIS A 179 -12.85 7.91 4.38
N PRO A 180 -12.70 6.63 4.75
CA PRO A 180 -11.43 6.13 5.27
C PRO A 180 -10.42 5.79 4.17
N TYR A 181 -9.16 6.16 4.41
CA TYR A 181 -7.99 5.74 3.66
C TYR A 181 -7.04 4.95 4.55
N PHE A 182 -6.48 3.87 4.03
CA PHE A 182 -5.27 3.27 4.61
C PHE A 182 -4.05 4.05 4.15
N SER A 183 -3.33 4.66 5.09
CA SER A 183 -2.07 5.36 4.84
C SER A 183 -0.91 4.42 5.13
N VAL A 184 -0.44 3.74 4.08
CA VAL A 184 0.67 2.80 4.14
C VAL A 184 1.99 3.57 4.09
N MET A 185 2.75 3.46 5.18
CA MET A 185 4.03 4.14 5.35
C MET A 185 5.06 3.22 6.02
N ASP A 186 6.32 3.65 5.99
CA ASP A 186 7.39 2.96 6.69
C ASP A 186 7.39 3.33 8.17
N PHE A 187 7.89 2.42 9.01
CA PHE A 187 8.15 2.71 10.41
C PHE A 187 9.49 3.45 10.52
N ASP A 188 9.45 4.75 10.27
CA ASP A 188 10.59 5.66 10.41
C ASP A 188 10.19 6.94 11.16
N PHE A 189 11.15 7.83 11.42
CA PHE A 189 10.93 9.01 12.27
C PHE A 189 10.91 10.32 11.49
N HIS A 190 10.58 10.27 10.20
CA HIS A 190 10.61 11.47 9.38
C HIS A 190 9.30 12.26 9.48
N PRO A 191 9.36 13.60 9.34
CA PRO A 191 8.15 14.43 9.38
C PRO A 191 7.15 14.06 8.29
N HIS A 192 5.87 13.91 8.65
CA HIS A 192 4.77 13.67 7.71
C HIS A 192 4.19 14.99 7.18
N VAL A 193 5.06 15.85 6.63
CA VAL A 193 4.69 17.17 6.09
C VAL A 193 5.02 17.29 4.61
N VAL A 194 4.19 18.04 3.88
CA VAL A 194 4.41 18.40 2.46
C VAL A 194 5.35 19.62 2.34
N PRO A 195 5.87 19.97 1.14
CA PRO A 195 6.85 21.05 0.99
C PRO A 195 6.45 22.43 1.52
N ASP A 196 5.15 22.72 1.61
CA ASP A 196 4.64 23.98 2.18
C ASP A 196 4.53 23.97 3.72
N GLY A 197 4.90 22.86 4.36
CA GLY A 197 4.91 22.69 5.81
C GLY A 197 3.61 22.14 6.41
N ARG A 198 2.53 21.97 5.63
CA ARG A 198 1.29 21.35 6.11
C ARG A 198 1.49 19.87 6.41
N HIS A 199 0.73 19.34 7.37
CA HIS A 199 0.65 17.90 7.60
C HIS A 199 0.06 17.20 6.36
N VAL A 200 0.57 16.01 6.01
CA VAL A 200 0.17 15.31 4.77
C VAL A 200 -1.32 14.98 4.73
N PHE A 201 -1.93 14.64 5.88
CA PHE A 201 -3.37 14.40 5.97
C PHE A 201 -4.20 15.67 5.73
N GLN A 202 -3.73 16.81 6.26
CA GLN A 202 -4.36 18.10 6.00
C GLN A 202 -4.24 18.47 4.52
N TYR A 203 -3.07 18.27 3.93
CA TYR A 203 -2.85 18.51 2.51
C TYR A 203 -3.85 17.75 1.64
N PHE A 204 -4.03 16.44 1.87
CA PHE A 204 -4.97 15.64 1.08
C PHE A 204 -6.43 16.00 1.34
N GLU A 205 -6.81 16.24 2.60
CA GLU A 205 -8.15 16.73 2.92
C GLU A 205 -8.48 18.01 2.15
N GLU A 206 -7.59 19.00 2.18
CA GLU A 206 -7.79 20.29 1.53
C GLU A 206 -7.72 20.20 0.00
N THR A 207 -6.84 19.35 -0.54
CA THR A 207 -6.66 19.19 -1.99
C THR A 207 -7.83 18.44 -2.63
N LEU A 208 -8.41 17.47 -1.91
CA LEU A 208 -9.54 16.68 -2.40
C LEU A 208 -10.90 17.27 -2.01
N ARG A 209 -10.90 18.30 -1.18
CA ARG A 209 -12.08 19.10 -0.90
C ARG A 209 -12.35 20.01 -2.10
N MET A 210 -13.57 19.96 -2.62
CA MET A 210 -14.03 20.94 -3.61
C MET A 210 -14.38 22.25 -2.91
N PRO A 211 -14.36 23.38 -3.63
CA PRO A 211 -14.70 24.68 -3.05
C PRO A 211 -16.07 24.63 -2.38
N ASP A 212 -16.27 25.43 -1.34
CA ASP A 212 -17.49 25.42 -0.53
C ASP A 212 -18.74 25.49 -1.43
N ALA A 213 -19.56 24.43 -1.37
CA ALA A 213 -20.77 24.32 -2.17
C ALA A 213 -21.72 25.51 -1.93
N ALA A 214 -21.72 26.11 -0.74
CA ALA A 214 -22.50 27.33 -0.48
C ALA A 214 -21.90 28.54 -1.20
N ALA A 215 -20.57 28.69 -1.20
CA ALA A 215 -19.88 29.77 -1.90
C ALA A 215 -20.01 29.64 -3.43
N LEU A 216 -19.88 28.43 -3.98
CA LEU A 216 -20.09 28.16 -5.41
C LEU A 216 -21.53 28.47 -5.84
N ARG A 217 -22.53 28.00 -5.07
CA ARG A 217 -23.94 28.34 -5.34
C ARG A 217 -24.20 29.84 -5.26
N ALA A 218 -23.58 30.55 -4.32
CA ALA A 218 -23.68 32.01 -4.23
C ALA A 218 -23.05 32.72 -5.43
N ALA A 219 -22.04 32.11 -6.06
CA ALA A 219 -21.42 32.57 -7.31
C ALA A 219 -22.20 32.16 -8.58
N GLY A 220 -23.32 31.44 -8.45
CA GLY A 220 -24.07 30.89 -9.59
C GLY A 220 -23.43 29.67 -10.24
N GLU A 221 -22.45 29.06 -9.57
CA GLU A 221 -21.76 27.85 -10.03
C GLU A 221 -22.38 26.60 -9.39
N MET A 222 -22.38 25.50 -10.14
CA MET A 222 -22.81 24.20 -9.63
C MET A 222 -21.66 23.56 -8.84
N PRO A 223 -21.84 23.23 -7.55
CA PRO A 223 -20.82 22.54 -6.79
C PRO A 223 -20.52 21.19 -7.40
N GLU A 224 -19.27 20.96 -7.76
CA GLU A 224 -18.83 19.63 -8.16
C GLU A 224 -18.61 18.75 -6.92
N PRO A 225 -18.96 17.45 -6.99
CA PRO A 225 -18.71 16.50 -5.93
C PRO A 225 -17.21 16.38 -5.63
N PRO A 226 -16.81 16.10 -4.37
CA PRO A 226 -15.41 15.98 -4.02
C PRO A 226 -14.76 14.73 -4.63
N LEU A 227 -13.47 14.86 -4.93
CA LEU A 227 -12.69 13.76 -5.49
C LEU A 227 -12.38 12.73 -4.40
N ARG A 228 -12.61 11.45 -4.71
CA ARG A 228 -12.26 10.29 -3.87
C ARG A 228 -11.41 9.33 -4.70
N PRO A 229 -10.11 9.64 -4.89
CA PRO A 229 -9.24 8.78 -5.65
C PRO A 229 -9.04 7.45 -4.91
N LEU A 230 -8.98 6.34 -5.64
CA LEU A 230 -8.68 5.02 -5.06
C LEU A 230 -7.27 4.94 -4.46
N MET A 231 -6.37 5.80 -4.94
CA MET A 231 -4.99 5.87 -4.49
C MET A 231 -4.46 7.30 -4.53
N MET A 232 -3.70 7.67 -3.50
CA MET A 232 -2.89 8.88 -3.49
C MET A 232 -1.46 8.52 -3.13
N ALA A 233 -0.49 9.21 -3.73
CA ALA A 233 0.91 9.05 -3.37
C ALA A 233 1.47 10.40 -2.87
N GLY A 234 2.11 10.39 -1.71
CA GLY A 234 2.85 11.52 -1.16
C GLY A 234 4.33 11.15 -1.04
N GLY A 235 5.20 11.98 -1.59
CA GLY A 235 6.65 11.78 -1.54
C GLY A 235 7.28 12.23 -0.21
N TYR A 236 8.46 11.67 0.07
CA TYR A 236 9.33 12.06 1.18
C TYR A 236 9.66 13.55 1.09
N ARG A 237 9.86 14.20 2.24
CA ARG A 237 10.82 15.31 2.32
C ARG A 237 12.13 14.72 2.80
N ALA A 238 13.19 14.80 1.99
CA ALA A 238 14.53 14.49 2.49
C ALA A 238 14.72 15.19 3.83
N PRO A 239 15.39 14.55 4.82
CA PRO A 239 15.57 15.15 6.15
C PRO A 239 16.01 16.60 6.01
N ASP A 240 15.49 17.50 6.84
CA ASP A 240 15.99 18.87 6.82
C ASP A 240 17.43 18.89 7.32
N LEU A 241 18.37 18.83 6.38
CA LEU A 241 19.80 18.79 6.66
C LEU A 241 20.37 20.14 7.08
N THR A 242 19.51 21.16 7.22
CA THR A 242 19.85 22.43 7.87
C THR A 242 19.64 22.35 9.38
N ALA A 243 18.85 21.40 9.88
CA ALA A 243 18.72 21.14 11.30
C ALA A 243 20.05 20.64 11.90
N ALA A 244 20.37 21.12 13.10
CA ALA A 244 21.58 20.73 13.81
C ALA A 244 21.60 19.22 14.04
N GLY A 245 22.69 18.54 13.66
CA GLY A 245 22.86 17.10 13.86
C GLY A 245 22.26 16.20 12.77
N ALA A 246 21.27 16.67 11.99
CA ALA A 246 20.54 15.86 11.02
C ALA A 246 21.44 15.17 9.96
N ARG A 247 22.51 15.83 9.53
CA ARG A 247 23.49 15.23 8.60
C ARG A 247 24.26 14.07 9.23
N SER A 248 24.68 14.24 10.48
CA SER A 248 25.43 13.23 11.22
C SER A 248 24.56 12.02 11.52
N GLU A 249 23.29 12.25 11.88
CA GLU A 249 22.29 11.21 12.11
C GLU A 249 21.99 10.42 10.84
N LEU A 250 21.75 11.10 9.71
CA LEU A 250 21.52 10.43 8.42
C LEU A 250 22.71 9.55 8.00
N ILE A 251 23.94 10.06 8.16
CA ILE A 251 25.15 9.28 7.87
C ILE A 251 25.25 8.06 8.80
N ALA A 252 24.99 8.25 10.10
CA ALA A 252 25.06 7.18 11.08
C ALA A 252 24.02 6.08 10.80
N GLU A 253 22.78 6.46 10.50
CA GLU A 253 21.70 5.53 10.18
C GLU A 253 21.98 4.77 8.88
N ALA A 254 22.38 5.48 7.82
CA ALA A 254 22.68 4.86 6.54
C ALA A 254 23.84 3.86 6.66
N ASN A 255 24.91 4.23 7.37
CA ASN A 255 26.04 3.32 7.63
C ASN A 255 25.64 2.13 8.51
N ALA A 256 24.77 2.34 9.51
CA ALA A 256 24.25 1.24 10.33
C ALA A 256 23.43 0.24 9.50
N ARG A 257 22.59 0.73 8.57
CA ARG A 257 21.83 -0.12 7.63
C ARG A 257 22.77 -0.89 6.71
N ILE A 258 23.76 -0.23 6.11
CA ILE A 258 24.74 -0.90 5.23
C ILE A 258 25.52 -1.98 5.99
N ALA A 259 25.96 -1.69 7.22
CA ALA A 259 26.66 -2.67 8.05
C ALA A 259 25.77 -3.89 8.38
N LYS A 260 24.50 -3.65 8.70
CA LYS A 260 23.51 -4.70 8.97
C LYS A 260 23.26 -5.57 7.74
N ASP A 261 23.10 -4.98 6.57
CA ASP A 261 22.86 -5.70 5.31
C ASP A 261 24.10 -6.50 4.89
N ALA A 262 25.30 -5.92 5.03
CA ALA A 262 26.55 -6.62 4.78
C ALA A 262 26.72 -7.83 5.71
N LYS A 263 26.36 -7.68 6.99
CA LYS A 263 26.36 -8.78 7.96
C LYS A 263 25.35 -9.86 7.57
N ALA A 264 24.12 -9.49 7.23
CA ALA A 264 23.09 -10.45 6.82
C ALA A 264 23.51 -11.22 5.55
N ALA A 265 24.14 -10.54 4.58
CA ALA A 265 24.68 -11.17 3.38
C ALA A 265 25.82 -12.14 3.70
N ALA A 266 26.73 -11.79 4.60
CA ALA A 266 27.82 -12.66 5.05
C ALA A 266 27.28 -13.90 5.79
N ASP A 267 26.33 -13.71 6.70
CA ASP A 267 25.70 -14.81 7.45
C ASP A 267 24.94 -15.77 6.50
N ALA A 268 24.24 -15.23 5.49
CA ALA A 268 23.57 -16.03 4.46
C ALA A 268 24.56 -16.79 3.56
N ALA A 269 25.71 -16.19 3.21
CA ALA A 269 26.77 -16.85 2.47
C ALA A 269 27.38 -18.01 3.27
N ALA A 270 27.69 -17.79 4.55
CA ALA A 270 28.20 -18.80 5.45
C ALA A 270 27.21 -19.98 5.63
N ALA A 271 25.91 -19.69 5.75
CA ALA A 271 24.87 -20.72 5.83
C ALA A 271 24.80 -21.58 4.54
N LYS A 272 24.96 -20.96 3.36
CA LYS A 272 25.01 -21.68 2.07
C LYS A 272 26.25 -22.58 1.96
N GLU A 273 27.42 -22.10 2.39
CA GLU A 273 28.65 -22.91 2.40
C GLU A 273 28.56 -24.08 3.38
N ALA A 274 28.02 -23.86 4.58
CA ALA A 274 27.76 -24.92 5.56
C ALA A 274 26.82 -25.99 4.99
N ALA A 275 25.71 -25.59 4.35
CA ALA A 275 24.78 -26.50 3.70
C ALA A 275 25.40 -27.29 2.52
N ALA A 276 26.31 -26.68 1.76
CA ALA A 276 27.03 -27.35 0.67
C ALA A 276 28.05 -28.38 1.20
N SER A 277 28.74 -28.09 2.29
CA SER A 277 29.72 -28.98 2.93
C SER A 277 29.10 -30.21 3.64
N GLY A 278 27.83 -30.12 4.07
CA GLY A 278 27.11 -31.19 4.75
C GLY A 278 26.63 -32.33 3.84
N LYS A 279 26.60 -32.14 2.51
CA LYS A 279 26.15 -33.16 1.53
C LYS A 279 27.23 -34.19 1.12
N GLY A 280 28.44 -34.13 1.68
CA GLY A 280 29.60 -34.92 1.23
C GLY A 280 29.87 -36.26 1.91
N LYS A 281 29.11 -36.70 2.92
CA LYS A 281 29.38 -37.98 3.62
C LYS A 281 28.15 -38.90 3.63
N GLY A 282 27.99 -39.69 2.56
CA GLY A 282 27.10 -40.85 2.61
C GLY A 282 26.76 -41.48 1.26
N LYS A 283 27.63 -42.34 0.73
CA LYS A 283 27.37 -43.74 0.29
C LYS A 283 28.38 -44.21 -0.76
N GLY A 284 29.00 -45.36 -0.50
CA GLY A 284 29.69 -46.17 -1.50
C GLY A 284 28.76 -47.16 -2.21
N LYS A 285 29.21 -47.63 -3.39
CA LYS A 285 28.93 -48.89 -4.14
C LYS A 285 27.44 -49.30 -4.36
N ALA A 286 26.96 -49.76 -5.53
CA ALA A 286 27.60 -50.50 -6.62
C ALA A 286 26.76 -50.49 -7.94
N ALA A 287 27.48 -50.79 -9.04
CA ALA A 287 27.14 -51.63 -10.23
C ALA A 287 26.12 -51.20 -11.32
N ALA A 288 26.69 -50.98 -12.53
CA ALA A 288 26.40 -51.55 -13.87
C ALA A 288 25.04 -51.32 -14.59
N GLY A 289 25.14 -50.92 -15.88
CA GLY A 289 24.05 -50.48 -16.80
C GLY A 289 23.40 -51.60 -17.63
N PRO A 290 23.01 -51.43 -18.93
CA PRO A 290 23.42 -50.41 -19.93
C PRO A 290 22.26 -49.65 -20.67
N SER A 291 22.62 -48.64 -21.47
CA SER A 291 21.75 -47.83 -22.38
C SER A 291 21.47 -48.50 -23.75
N PRO A 292 20.62 -47.95 -24.67
CA PRO A 292 20.98 -46.78 -25.50
C PRO A 292 19.86 -45.75 -25.84
N VAL A 293 20.33 -44.64 -26.43
CA VAL A 293 19.79 -43.32 -26.88
C VAL A 293 19.22 -43.44 -28.35
N PRO A 294 18.90 -42.41 -29.20
CA PRO A 294 18.85 -40.92 -29.07
C PRO A 294 17.78 -40.12 -29.87
N ASP A 295 17.78 -38.78 -29.69
CA ASP A 295 17.86 -37.73 -30.75
C ASP A 295 18.18 -36.36 -30.07
N ALA A 296 19.37 -35.73 -30.28
CA ALA A 296 19.79 -34.78 -31.35
C ALA A 296 19.12 -33.38 -31.22
N ALA A 297 19.75 -32.19 -31.32
CA ALA A 297 21.11 -31.64 -31.48
C ALA A 297 21.01 -30.11 -31.13
N ALA A 298 21.87 -29.51 -30.28
CA ALA A 298 23.15 -28.82 -30.54
C ALA A 298 23.15 -27.57 -31.46
N SER A 299 23.49 -26.39 -30.90
CA SER A 299 24.61 -25.50 -31.30
C SER A 299 24.66 -24.30 -30.31
N GLY A 300 25.78 -23.66 -29.96
CA GLY A 300 27.13 -23.68 -30.49
C GLY A 300 28.16 -23.20 -29.45
N THR A 301 29.42 -23.41 -29.80
CA THR A 301 30.62 -23.39 -28.96
C THR A 301 31.35 -22.04 -29.00
N GLY A 302 31.96 -21.68 -27.87
CA GLY A 302 32.98 -20.62 -27.77
C GLY A 302 34.00 -20.97 -26.69
N LYS A 303 35.21 -21.38 -27.11
CA LYS A 303 36.30 -21.91 -26.27
C LYS A 303 37.26 -20.76 -25.92
N GLY A 304 37.42 -20.43 -24.63
CA GLY A 304 38.40 -19.45 -24.13
C GLY A 304 39.28 -20.05 -23.03
N LYS A 305 40.59 -19.98 -23.24
CA LYS A 305 41.67 -20.60 -22.45
C LYS A 305 41.85 -20.01 -21.04
N GLY A 306 42.46 -20.82 -20.18
CA GLY A 306 42.73 -20.61 -18.75
C GLY A 306 43.24 -19.24 -18.31
N ALA A 307 42.85 -18.88 -17.09
CA ALA A 307 43.57 -17.96 -16.23
C ALA A 307 43.40 -18.38 -14.76
N LYS A 308 44.54 -18.72 -14.15
CA LYS A 308 44.96 -18.51 -12.75
C LYS A 308 43.88 -18.46 -11.68
N GLY A 309 44.05 -19.33 -10.67
CA GLY A 309 43.40 -19.23 -9.37
C GLY A 309 43.43 -17.80 -8.83
N LYS A 310 42.23 -17.24 -8.68
CA LYS A 310 42.00 -16.08 -7.83
C LYS A 310 41.90 -16.60 -6.41
N GLY A 311 42.88 -16.24 -5.58
CA GLY A 311 42.77 -16.41 -4.14
C GLY A 311 41.44 -15.84 -3.66
N ALA A 312 40.83 -16.52 -2.70
CA ALA A 312 39.63 -16.05 -2.02
C ALA A 312 39.87 -14.59 -1.60
N ALA A 313 39.20 -13.66 -2.27
CA ALA A 313 39.16 -12.28 -1.83
C ALA A 313 38.49 -12.33 -0.46
N GLY A 314 39.24 -11.99 0.59
CA GLY A 314 38.67 -11.81 1.92
C GLY A 314 37.46 -10.87 1.85
N PRO A 315 36.52 -10.98 2.79
CA PRO A 315 35.28 -10.20 2.75
C PRO A 315 35.62 -8.71 2.59
N LYS A 316 35.22 -8.13 1.46
CA LYS A 316 35.35 -6.69 1.23
C LYS A 316 34.59 -6.00 2.37
N ALA A 317 35.25 -5.06 3.04
CA ALA A 317 34.60 -4.21 4.02
C ALA A 317 33.34 -3.60 3.40
N ALA A 318 32.26 -3.56 4.18
CA ALA A 318 31.01 -2.98 3.73
C ALA A 318 31.26 -1.53 3.25
N PRO A 319 30.68 -1.11 2.11
CA PRO A 319 30.81 0.27 1.69
C PRO A 319 30.27 1.20 2.79
N THR A 320 30.93 2.31 3.05
CA THR A 320 30.46 3.33 4.01
C THR A 320 30.28 4.64 3.25
N ILE A 321 29.25 5.40 3.62
CA ILE A 321 29.03 6.74 3.09
C ILE A 321 29.87 7.70 3.91
N ALA A 322 30.87 8.32 3.27
CA ALA A 322 31.68 9.36 3.90
C ALA A 322 30.93 10.71 3.92
N PRO A 323 31.20 11.60 4.89
CA PRO A 323 30.58 12.94 4.93
C PRO A 323 30.76 13.75 3.63
N ALA A 324 31.88 13.57 2.94
CA ALA A 324 32.17 14.23 1.67
C ALA A 324 31.30 13.72 0.50
N GLU A 325 30.73 12.51 0.60
CA GLU A 325 29.87 11.90 -0.42
C GLU A 325 28.40 12.27 -0.25
N LEU A 326 28.02 12.74 0.94
CA LEU A 326 26.64 13.09 1.31
C LEU A 326 26.03 14.12 0.33
N PRO A 327 26.69 15.23 -0.05
CA PRO A 327 26.13 16.17 -1.03
C PRO A 327 25.82 15.52 -2.38
N GLY A 328 26.65 14.56 -2.81
CA GLY A 328 26.43 13.82 -4.06
C GLY A 328 25.25 12.85 -3.97
N LEU A 329 25.10 12.17 -2.84
CA LEU A 329 23.95 11.30 -2.56
C LEU A 329 22.64 12.10 -2.54
N LEU A 330 22.62 13.25 -1.87
CA LEU A 330 21.43 14.09 -1.77
C LEU A 330 20.99 14.65 -3.12
N ARG A 331 21.94 15.12 -3.94
CA ARG A 331 21.61 15.55 -5.32
C ARG A 331 21.02 14.42 -6.14
N ARG A 332 21.46 13.17 -5.95
CA ARG A 332 20.87 12.01 -6.63
C ARG A 332 19.46 11.72 -6.14
N ILE A 333 19.22 11.78 -4.82
CA ILE A 333 17.88 11.64 -4.23
C ILE A 333 16.96 12.75 -4.74
N GLU A 334 17.40 14.01 -4.73
CA GLU A 334 16.63 15.15 -5.21
C GLU A 334 16.35 15.07 -6.71
N HIS A 335 17.34 14.67 -7.52
CA HIS A 335 17.14 14.47 -8.95
C HIS A 335 16.14 13.35 -9.24
N ASP A 336 16.25 12.24 -8.51
CA ASP A 336 15.29 11.14 -8.57
C ASP A 336 13.89 11.62 -8.16
N MET A 337 13.72 12.27 -7.01
CA MET A 337 12.43 12.84 -6.59
C MET A 337 11.84 13.81 -7.63
N ASN A 338 12.65 14.71 -8.19
CA ASN A 338 12.21 15.64 -9.23
C ASN A 338 11.79 14.91 -10.52
N ALA A 339 12.50 13.85 -10.92
CA ALA A 339 12.11 13.02 -12.05
C ALA A 339 10.76 12.33 -11.78
N ARG A 340 10.53 11.84 -10.55
CA ARG A 340 9.28 11.22 -10.11
C ARG A 340 8.11 12.21 -10.13
N THR A 341 8.29 13.42 -9.60
CA THR A 341 7.28 14.50 -9.67
C THR A 341 6.90 14.84 -11.11
N ARG A 342 7.88 14.91 -12.02
CA ARG A 342 7.62 15.16 -13.44
C ARG A 342 6.87 14.01 -14.11
N LEU A 343 7.22 12.76 -13.82
CA LEU A 343 6.52 11.59 -14.36
C LEU A 343 5.05 11.54 -13.90
N ALA A 344 4.77 11.87 -12.64
CA ALA A 344 3.41 11.97 -12.12
C ALA A 344 2.56 13.04 -12.84
N ALA A 345 3.19 14.14 -13.29
CA ALA A 345 2.51 15.19 -14.05
C ALA A 345 2.24 14.82 -15.52
N VAL A 346 2.96 13.84 -16.08
CA VAL A 346 2.81 13.42 -17.48
C VAL A 346 1.61 12.50 -17.69
N HIS A 347 1.32 11.59 -16.74
CA HIS A 347 0.16 10.73 -16.86
C HIS A 347 -0.29 10.19 -15.48
N PRO A 348 -1.58 10.34 -15.10
CA PRO A 348 -2.09 9.88 -13.80
C PRO A 348 -2.00 8.35 -13.60
N GLN A 349 -1.77 7.59 -14.67
CA GLN A 349 -1.56 6.13 -14.60
C GLN A 349 -0.09 5.68 -14.68
N LEU A 350 0.90 6.58 -14.67
CA LEU A 350 2.32 6.20 -14.55
C LEU A 350 2.65 6.04 -13.06
N PRO A 351 2.49 4.84 -12.47
CA PRO A 351 2.55 4.66 -11.04
C PRO A 351 4.02 4.45 -10.68
N TYR A 352 4.80 5.52 -10.71
CA TYR A 352 6.11 5.48 -10.08
C TYR A 352 5.99 6.16 -8.73
N ILE A 353 5.68 5.33 -7.72
CA ILE A 353 5.39 5.73 -6.35
C ILE A 353 6.71 5.68 -5.57
N PRO A 354 7.41 6.80 -5.33
CA PRO A 354 8.35 6.82 -4.22
C PRO A 354 7.56 6.58 -2.93
N GLU A 355 7.93 5.53 -2.20
CA GLU A 355 7.71 5.47 -0.75
C GLU A 355 8.11 6.84 -0.15
N PRO A 356 7.27 7.44 0.73
CA PRO A 356 6.84 6.74 1.94
C PRO A 356 5.36 6.88 2.33
N ASN A 357 4.49 7.54 1.58
CA ASN A 357 3.09 7.71 2.01
C ASN A 357 2.13 7.33 0.87
N LEU A 358 1.78 6.05 0.82
CA LEU A 358 0.77 5.53 -0.09
C LEU A 358 -0.59 5.52 0.62
N PHE A 359 -1.57 6.18 0.05
CA PHE A 359 -2.94 6.16 0.56
C PHE A 359 -3.78 5.31 -0.36
N VAL A 360 -4.53 4.36 0.19
CA VAL A 360 -5.43 3.49 -0.56
C VAL A 360 -6.81 3.60 0.05
N ASP A 361 -7.85 3.74 -0.78
CA ASP A 361 -9.24 3.77 -0.33
C ASP A 361 -9.52 2.49 0.50
N ALA A 362 -9.88 2.67 1.77
CA ALA A 362 -10.02 1.53 2.67
C ALA A 362 -11.27 0.71 2.32
N ALA A 363 -12.35 1.34 1.86
CA ALA A 363 -13.55 0.62 1.40
C ALA A 363 -13.23 -0.26 0.18
N ALA A 364 -12.42 0.25 -0.74
CA ALA A 364 -11.96 -0.49 -1.91
C ALA A 364 -11.16 -1.75 -1.53
N THR A 365 -10.34 -1.67 -0.47
CA THR A 365 -9.59 -2.84 0.03
C THR A 365 -10.46 -3.89 0.72
N MET A 366 -11.66 -3.51 1.18
CA MET A 366 -12.63 -4.40 1.81
C MET A 366 -13.62 -5.00 0.81
N LEU A 367 -13.60 -4.55 -0.44
CA LEU A 367 -14.51 -5.02 -1.49
C LEU A 367 -14.24 -6.49 -1.86
N SER A 368 -15.27 -7.31 -1.75
CA SER A 368 -15.31 -8.66 -2.31
C SER A 368 -16.10 -8.62 -3.61
N ARG A 369 -15.46 -9.04 -4.70
CA ARG A 369 -16.05 -9.09 -6.04
C ARG A 369 -15.98 -10.50 -6.60
N GLU A 370 -17.03 -10.91 -7.27
CA GLU A 370 -17.02 -12.17 -8.01
C GLU A 370 -16.05 -12.05 -9.19
N GLY A 371 -15.10 -12.99 -9.30
CA GLY A 371 -14.09 -12.99 -10.36
C GLY A 371 -13.10 -11.82 -10.34
N GLY A 372 -13.13 -10.97 -9.31
CA GLY A 372 -12.22 -9.84 -9.14
C GLY A 372 -11.06 -10.15 -8.19
N ASP A 373 -9.88 -9.65 -8.53
CA ASP A 373 -8.73 -9.67 -7.62
C ASP A 373 -8.96 -8.76 -6.41
N ALA A 374 -8.66 -9.25 -5.21
CA ALA A 374 -8.61 -8.41 -4.03
C ALA A 374 -7.53 -7.33 -4.16
N LEU A 375 -7.83 -6.11 -3.70
CA LEU A 375 -6.91 -4.99 -3.78
C LEU A 375 -5.75 -5.13 -2.79
N ARG A 376 -4.64 -5.73 -3.26
CA ARG A 376 -3.50 -6.16 -2.43
C ARG A 376 -2.17 -5.86 -3.08
N PHE A 377 -1.15 -5.70 -2.24
CA PHE A 377 0.26 -5.70 -2.65
C PHE A 377 0.63 -7.03 -3.30
N GLY A 378 1.48 -6.97 -4.33
CA GLY A 378 2.10 -8.15 -4.94
C GLY A 378 3.18 -8.78 -4.08
N GLY A 379 3.76 -9.89 -4.54
CA GLY A 379 4.92 -10.51 -3.92
C GLY A 379 6.25 -9.98 -4.47
N GLY A 380 7.32 -10.09 -3.67
CA GLY A 380 8.69 -9.73 -4.08
C GLY A 380 8.89 -8.26 -4.46
N ALA A 381 9.80 -7.99 -5.40
CA ALA A 381 10.20 -6.63 -5.78
C ALA A 381 9.15 -5.84 -6.59
N GLY A 382 8.01 -6.45 -6.94
CA GLY A 382 6.95 -5.85 -7.77
C GLY A 382 5.70 -5.44 -7.00
N GLU A 383 5.76 -5.34 -5.68
CA GLU A 383 4.56 -5.25 -4.83
C GLU A 383 3.63 -4.08 -5.14
N PHE A 384 4.20 -2.89 -5.37
CA PHE A 384 3.47 -1.67 -5.71
C PHE A 384 2.94 -1.70 -7.15
N ALA A 385 3.68 -2.31 -8.07
CA ALA A 385 3.24 -2.44 -9.46
C ALA A 385 1.97 -3.32 -9.55
N THR A 386 1.93 -4.41 -8.79
CA THR A 386 0.72 -5.26 -8.70
C THR A 386 -0.45 -4.51 -8.09
N LEU A 387 -0.24 -3.77 -6.99
CA LEU A 387 -1.30 -2.97 -6.38
C LEU A 387 -1.82 -1.90 -7.35
N GLY A 388 -0.93 -1.17 -8.02
CA GLY A 388 -1.29 -0.17 -9.03
C GLY A 388 -2.11 -0.74 -10.19
N ASN A 389 -1.74 -1.93 -10.69
CA ASN A 389 -2.52 -2.61 -11.74
C ASN A 389 -3.93 -2.98 -11.26
N ARG A 390 -4.07 -3.50 -10.04
CA ARG A 390 -5.37 -3.85 -9.45
C ARG A 390 -6.24 -2.62 -9.19
N LEU A 391 -5.64 -1.52 -8.74
CA LEU A 391 -6.32 -0.23 -8.60
C LEU A 391 -6.86 0.27 -9.94
N ASN A 392 -6.07 0.19 -11.01
CA ASN A 392 -6.52 0.59 -12.35
C ASN A 392 -7.68 -0.29 -12.85
N GLN A 393 -7.63 -1.60 -12.58
CA GLN A 393 -8.73 -2.51 -12.90
C GLN A 393 -10.01 -2.20 -12.09
N LEU A 394 -9.86 -1.86 -10.81
CA LEU A 394 -10.99 -1.43 -9.98
C LEU A 394 -11.57 -0.10 -10.48
N ASN A 395 -10.73 0.88 -10.80
CA ASN A 395 -11.17 2.15 -11.35
C ASN A 395 -11.97 1.96 -12.65
N ALA A 396 -11.46 1.15 -13.58
CA ALA A 396 -12.17 0.82 -14.81
C ALA A 396 -13.52 0.13 -14.54
N TRP A 397 -13.57 -0.77 -13.54
CA TRP A 397 -14.81 -1.42 -13.12
C TRP A 397 -15.83 -0.44 -12.52
N GLU A 398 -15.39 0.54 -11.71
CA GLU A 398 -16.27 1.59 -11.19
C GLU A 398 -16.81 2.49 -12.31
N MET A 399 -15.92 2.92 -13.21
CA MET A 399 -16.32 3.74 -14.36
C MET A 399 -17.37 3.03 -15.20
N ASN A 400 -17.21 1.73 -15.48
CA ASN A 400 -18.19 0.95 -16.23
C ASN A 400 -19.56 0.87 -15.56
N ARG A 401 -19.65 1.01 -14.23
CA ARG A 401 -20.92 0.97 -13.47
C ARG A 401 -21.53 2.34 -13.23
N ARG A 402 -20.71 3.40 -13.16
CA ARG A 402 -21.17 4.78 -12.94
C ARG A 402 -21.51 5.51 -14.24
N LEU A 403 -20.81 5.17 -15.33
CA LEU A 403 -21.19 5.68 -16.62
C LEU A 403 -22.50 4.98 -17.03
N PRO A 404 -23.51 5.73 -17.50
CA PRO A 404 -24.65 5.11 -18.17
C PRO A 404 -24.10 4.49 -19.45
N LEU A 405 -23.63 3.24 -19.35
CA LEU A 405 -23.44 2.43 -20.53
C LEU A 405 -24.84 2.16 -21.05
N PRO A 406 -25.16 2.57 -22.28
CA PRO A 406 -26.47 2.25 -22.83
C PRO A 406 -26.69 0.75 -22.75
N ALA A 407 -27.95 0.36 -22.51
CA ALA A 407 -28.38 -1.02 -22.65
C ALA A 407 -28.32 -1.38 -24.14
N PHE A 408 -27.13 -1.69 -24.63
CA PHE A 408 -26.93 -2.16 -25.98
C PHE A 408 -27.76 -3.43 -26.18
N THR A 409 -28.36 -3.57 -27.37
CA THR A 409 -28.96 -4.82 -27.78
C THR A 409 -27.85 -5.84 -28.03
N GLY A 410 -27.49 -6.63 -27.01
CA GLY A 410 -26.39 -7.60 -27.04
C GLY A 410 -25.54 -7.56 -25.77
N THR A 411 -24.43 -8.27 -25.77
CA THR A 411 -23.43 -8.19 -24.69
C THR A 411 -22.62 -6.89 -24.79
N ALA A 412 -22.08 -6.41 -23.67
CA ALA A 412 -21.23 -5.22 -23.66
C ALA A 412 -19.97 -5.37 -24.53
N ASP A 413 -19.46 -6.59 -24.68
CA ASP A 413 -18.30 -6.88 -25.52
C ASP A 413 -18.66 -6.82 -27.02
N GLU A 414 -19.82 -7.33 -27.43
CA GLU A 414 -20.31 -7.20 -28.81
C GLU A 414 -20.52 -5.73 -29.19
N ALA A 415 -21.09 -4.93 -28.29
CA ALA A 415 -21.27 -3.50 -28.50
C ALA A 415 -19.93 -2.75 -28.58
N ARG A 416 -18.97 -3.08 -27.71
CA ARG A 416 -17.62 -2.50 -27.74
C ARG A 416 -16.92 -2.83 -29.05
N ASP A 417 -16.97 -4.07 -29.49
CA ASP A 417 -16.35 -4.52 -30.74
C ASP A 417 -16.99 -3.84 -31.96
N LEU A 418 -18.32 -3.73 -31.98
CA LEU A 418 -19.06 -3.05 -33.04
C LEU A 418 -18.71 -1.55 -33.11
N LEU A 419 -18.69 -0.85 -31.96
CA LEU A 419 -18.29 0.55 -31.87
C LEU A 419 -16.82 0.74 -32.25
N GLY A 420 -15.94 -0.19 -31.87
CA GLY A 420 -14.53 -0.19 -32.27
C GLY A 420 -14.36 -0.29 -33.79
N ARG A 421 -15.10 -1.20 -34.43
CA ARG A 421 -15.12 -1.32 -35.90
C ARG A 421 -15.72 -0.09 -36.56
N ALA A 422 -16.80 0.47 -36.02
CA ALA A 422 -17.41 1.70 -36.52
C ALA A 422 -16.41 2.87 -36.45
N ALA A 423 -15.76 3.09 -35.31
CA ALA A 423 -14.74 4.11 -35.14
C ALA A 423 -13.53 3.92 -36.07
N ALA A 424 -13.08 2.67 -36.26
CA ALA A 424 -12.02 2.35 -37.20
C ALA A 424 -12.41 2.68 -38.64
N SER A 425 -13.67 2.45 -39.03
CA SER A 425 -14.18 2.73 -40.38
C SER A 425 -14.24 4.23 -40.73
N LEU A 426 -14.28 5.10 -39.71
CA LEU A 426 -14.28 6.56 -39.87
C LEU A 426 -12.86 7.14 -40.03
N ARG A 427 -11.81 6.35 -39.77
CA ARG A 427 -10.42 6.81 -39.94
C ARG A 427 -10.03 6.82 -41.43
N PRO A 428 -9.14 7.73 -41.87
CA PRO A 428 -8.58 7.67 -43.22
C PRO A 428 -7.95 6.30 -43.50
N GLY A 429 -8.40 5.60 -44.54
CA GLY A 429 -7.94 4.25 -44.88
C GLY A 429 -8.51 3.12 -44.00
N GLY A 430 -9.48 3.42 -43.14
CA GLY A 430 -10.17 2.44 -42.31
C GLY A 430 -11.00 1.43 -43.12
N VAL A 431 -11.12 0.21 -42.59
CA VAL A 431 -11.99 -0.83 -43.18
C VAL A 431 -13.44 -0.41 -43.00
N ARG A 432 -14.22 -0.35 -44.10
CA ARG A 432 -15.64 -0.04 -44.04
C ARG A 432 -16.39 -1.09 -43.24
N ILE A 433 -17.30 -0.65 -42.37
CA ILE A 433 -18.20 -1.58 -41.67
C ILE A 433 -19.10 -2.28 -42.71
N PRO A 434 -19.38 -3.59 -42.56
CA PRO A 434 -20.31 -4.29 -43.44
C PRO A 434 -21.69 -3.63 -43.44
N ALA A 435 -22.33 -3.54 -44.60
CA ALA A 435 -23.62 -2.83 -44.73
C ALA A 435 -24.72 -3.38 -43.80
N HIS A 436 -24.68 -4.68 -43.49
CA HIS A 436 -25.63 -5.31 -42.57
C HIS A 436 -25.38 -4.97 -41.08
N GLU A 437 -24.18 -4.53 -40.72
CA GLU A 437 -23.83 -4.08 -39.35
C GLU A 437 -24.13 -2.58 -39.15
N LEU A 438 -24.33 -1.82 -40.23
CA LEU A 438 -24.50 -0.37 -40.18
C LEU A 438 -25.69 0.07 -39.31
N PRO A 439 -26.89 -0.56 -39.37
CA PRO A 439 -28.01 -0.19 -38.51
C PRO A 439 -27.71 -0.41 -37.03
N ALA A 440 -27.12 -1.55 -36.68
CA ALA A 440 -26.74 -1.85 -35.30
C ALA A 440 -25.67 -0.88 -34.77
N ALA A 441 -24.70 -0.48 -35.61
CA ALA A 441 -23.70 0.50 -35.24
C ALA A 441 -24.31 1.90 -35.02
N GLN A 442 -25.26 2.31 -35.87
CA GLN A 442 -25.98 3.57 -35.72
C GLN A 442 -26.84 3.60 -34.46
N ASP A 443 -27.56 2.51 -34.16
CA ASP A 443 -28.36 2.39 -32.94
C ASP A 443 -27.48 2.37 -31.70
N ALA A 444 -26.33 1.68 -31.71
CA ALA A 444 -25.36 1.72 -30.62
C ALA A 444 -24.80 3.13 -30.37
N ILE A 445 -24.48 3.89 -31.44
CA ILE A 445 -24.04 5.29 -31.33
C ILE A 445 -25.16 6.18 -30.78
N ARG A 446 -26.40 6.00 -31.26
CA ARG A 446 -27.56 6.78 -30.78
C ARG A 446 -27.82 6.52 -29.31
N GLN A 447 -27.85 5.25 -28.89
CA GLN A 447 -28.05 4.90 -27.49
C GLN A 447 -26.92 5.46 -26.60
N LEU A 448 -25.68 5.48 -27.10
CA LEU A 448 -24.56 6.12 -26.38
C LEU A 448 -24.75 7.64 -26.26
N ALA A 449 -25.17 8.31 -27.34
CA ALA A 449 -25.48 9.74 -27.30
C ALA A 449 -26.63 10.04 -26.33
N ASP A 450 -27.73 9.28 -26.39
CA ASP A 450 -28.88 9.40 -25.49
C ASP A 450 -28.49 9.14 -24.04
N ALA A 451 -27.56 8.23 -23.78
CA ALA A 451 -27.04 7.97 -22.43
C ALA A 451 -26.14 9.11 -21.91
N LEU A 452 -25.41 9.80 -22.79
CA LEU A 452 -24.58 10.95 -22.45
C LEU A 452 -25.41 12.23 -22.24
N ASP A 453 -26.48 12.40 -23.03
CA ASP A 453 -27.36 13.57 -23.03
C ASP A 453 -28.60 13.42 -22.12
N GLY A 454 -28.91 12.19 -21.71
CA GLY A 454 -30.00 11.88 -20.80
C GLY A 454 -29.84 12.56 -19.43
N PRO A 455 -30.93 12.73 -18.66
CA PRO A 455 -30.85 13.26 -17.31
C PRO A 455 -29.88 12.37 -16.53
N ARG A 456 -28.70 12.94 -16.20
CA ARG A 456 -27.76 12.28 -15.33
C ARG A 456 -28.54 11.93 -14.06
N PRO A 457 -28.53 10.67 -13.59
CA PRO A 457 -29.07 10.40 -12.27
C PRO A 457 -28.41 11.41 -11.33
N ALA A 458 -29.21 12.09 -10.50
CA ALA A 458 -28.69 13.08 -9.56
C ALA A 458 -27.54 12.42 -8.79
N LEU A 459 -26.32 12.91 -9.04
CA LEU A 459 -25.10 12.40 -8.43
C LEU A 459 -25.07 12.73 -6.94
#